data_AF-A0A1V6J8U8-F1
#
_entry.id   AF-A0A1V6J8U8-F1
#
_cell.length_a   1.000
_cell.length_b   1.000
_cell.length_c   1.000
_cell.angle_alpha   90.00
_cell.angle_beta   90.00
_cell.angle_gamma   90.00
#
_symmetry.space_group_name_H-M   'P 1'
#
loop_
_entity.id
_entity.type
_entity.pdbx_description
1 polymer ?
#
loop_
_entity_poly.entity_id
_entity_poly.type
_entity_poly.pdbx_seq_one_letter_code
_entity_poly.pdbx_strand_id
1 'polypeptide(L)'
;MTMDAWSNIQISPQDPEIVKINNLERTLGELPENVKKIRGLITRFEVCYFKYQQHLRKIKDSITALEPKADPDKIGENHIQHGESVLNKDTTGKSLIGQQYVWAIKEWLNDNPREEASDKYDKKLGQQIQDWLGDKNPDKIRLVRLLLARLTWDWKSYEELLRGGEFKDIEFQAARMDICHYAFPENLNLVIKAIGQMEVDEERECEGCGTYNNEIKACLEKEFLDLNDTLKSLRNKSGQNKNDLIRAWLIACLAKTIKENIKISIPIIDIES
;
A
#
# COMPACT_ATOMS: atom_id res chain seq x y z
N MET A 1 18.21 -3.36 6.17
CA MET A 1 17.11 -2.48 6.65
C MET A 1 15.91 -3.36 6.83
N THR A 2 15.39 -3.45 8.06
CA THR A 2 14.15 -4.14 8.38
C THR A 2 13.00 -3.28 7.85
N MET A 3 12.33 -3.72 6.78
CA MET A 3 11.02 -3.17 6.40
C MET A 3 10.12 -3.16 7.63
N ASP A 4 9.39 -2.07 7.84
CA ASP A 4 8.30 -2.11 8.80
C ASP A 4 7.33 -3.20 8.36
N ALA A 5 7.16 -4.20 9.22
CA ALA A 5 6.46 -5.44 8.90
C ALA A 5 5.00 -5.19 8.49
N TRP A 6 4.44 -4.02 8.81
CA TRP A 6 3.05 -3.70 8.57
C TRP A 6 2.84 -2.37 7.84
N SER A 7 3.82 -1.93 7.06
CA SER A 7 3.83 -0.66 6.32
C SER A 7 2.60 -0.39 5.45
N ASN A 8 1.86 -1.42 5.03
CA ASN A 8 0.66 -1.30 4.19
C ASN A 8 -0.68 -1.30 4.93
N ILE A 9 -0.69 -1.41 6.26
CA ILE A 9 -1.93 -1.40 7.05
C ILE A 9 -1.80 -0.49 8.27
N GLN A 10 -2.94 0.05 8.71
CA GLN A 10 -2.99 0.78 9.97
C GLN A 10 -2.87 -0.20 11.12
N ILE A 11 -1.91 0.04 12.01
CA ILE A 11 -1.71 -0.77 13.20
C ILE A 11 -1.89 0.08 14.45
N SER A 12 -2.60 -0.46 15.44
CA SER A 12 -2.53 0.08 16.80
C SER A 12 -1.30 -0.52 17.49
N PRO A 13 -0.50 0.26 18.25
CA PRO A 13 0.67 -0.25 18.98
C PRO A 13 0.39 -1.41 19.94
N GLN A 14 -0.89 -1.65 20.29
CA GLN A 14 -1.34 -2.74 21.15
C GLN A 14 -2.37 -3.65 20.46
N ASP A 15 -2.36 -3.72 19.14
CA ASP A 15 -3.23 -4.65 18.42
C ASP A 15 -2.89 -6.11 18.84
N PRO A 16 -3.82 -6.82 19.51
CA PRO A 16 -3.53 -8.12 20.08
C PRO A 16 -3.24 -9.19 19.02
N GLU A 17 -3.81 -9.05 17.80
CA GLU A 17 -3.55 -9.98 16.70
C GLU A 17 -2.13 -9.78 16.17
N ILE A 18 -1.70 -8.53 16.01
CA ILE A 18 -0.34 -8.20 15.55
C ILE A 18 0.70 -8.64 16.56
N VAL A 19 0.44 -8.42 17.86
CA VAL A 19 1.34 -8.89 18.93
C VAL A 19 1.56 -10.39 18.84
N LYS A 20 0.50 -11.17 18.63
CA LYS A 20 0.58 -12.63 18.47
C LYS A 20 1.33 -13.05 17.21
N ILE A 21 1.04 -12.42 16.07
CA ILE A 21 1.76 -12.71 14.81
C ILE A 21 3.26 -12.41 14.97
N ASN A 22 3.61 -11.30 15.62
CA ASN A 22 5.00 -10.92 15.88
C ASN A 22 5.67 -11.85 16.93
N ASN A 23 4.92 -12.39 17.90
CA ASN A 23 5.43 -13.42 18.83
C ASN A 23 5.76 -14.73 18.09
N LEU A 24 4.88 -15.16 17.17
CA LEU A 24 5.11 -16.34 16.34
C LEU A 24 6.34 -16.15 15.44
N GLU A 25 6.50 -14.98 14.82
CA GLU A 25 7.70 -14.63 14.04
C GLU A 25 8.98 -14.79 14.87
N ARG A 26 8.99 -14.26 16.10
CA ARG A 26 10.12 -14.40 17.02
C ARG A 26 10.42 -15.86 17.35
N THR A 27 9.40 -16.68 17.55
CA THR A 27 9.54 -18.12 17.84
C THR A 27 10.09 -18.91 16.64
N LEU A 28 9.77 -18.50 15.41
CA LEU A 28 10.30 -19.13 14.19
C LEU A 28 11.81 -18.91 14.00
N GLY A 29 12.37 -17.88 14.67
CA GLY A 29 13.77 -17.51 14.59
C GLY A 29 14.16 -16.97 13.23
N GLU A 30 15.39 -17.24 12.77
CA GLU A 30 15.83 -16.78 11.47
C GLU A 30 15.01 -17.42 10.34
N LEU A 31 14.42 -16.55 9.51
CA LEU A 31 13.62 -16.92 8.37
C LEU A 31 14.48 -17.03 7.09
N PRO A 32 14.26 -18.08 6.27
CA PRO A 32 14.87 -18.18 4.95
C PRO A 32 14.56 -16.98 4.03
N GLU A 33 15.46 -16.66 3.11
CA GLU A 33 15.31 -15.50 2.23
C GLU A 33 14.07 -15.56 1.32
N ASN A 34 13.73 -16.75 0.82
CA ASN A 34 12.48 -16.98 0.09
C ASN A 34 11.25 -16.63 0.93
N VAL A 35 11.25 -16.93 2.24
CA VAL A 35 10.16 -16.61 3.16
C VAL A 35 10.06 -15.11 3.39
N LYS A 36 11.21 -14.41 3.56
CA LYS A 36 11.25 -12.94 3.66
C LYS A 36 10.70 -12.27 2.41
N LYS A 37 11.01 -12.79 1.22
CA LYS A 37 10.44 -12.29 -0.05
C LYS A 37 8.93 -12.46 -0.11
N ILE A 38 8.39 -13.60 0.33
CA ILE A 38 6.93 -13.81 0.41
C ILE A 38 6.31 -12.83 1.39
N ARG A 39 6.94 -12.60 2.56
CA ARG A 39 6.50 -11.58 3.51
C ARG A 39 6.48 -10.19 2.89
N GLY A 40 7.48 -9.86 2.07
CA GLY A 40 7.55 -8.63 1.29
C GLY A 40 6.47 -8.50 0.20
N LEU A 41 5.95 -9.61 -0.35
CA LEU A 41 4.78 -9.59 -1.23
C LEU A 41 3.51 -9.26 -0.44
N ILE A 42 3.38 -9.77 0.78
CA ILE A 42 2.25 -9.49 1.67
C ILE A 42 2.24 -8.02 2.11
N THR A 43 3.40 -7.46 2.49
CA THR A 43 3.50 -6.02 2.86
C THR A 43 3.25 -5.06 1.70
N ARG A 44 3.27 -5.55 0.46
CA ARG A 44 2.96 -4.74 -0.73
C ARG A 44 1.59 -5.06 -1.30
N PHE A 45 0.83 -5.93 -0.63
CA PHE A 45 -0.52 -6.25 -1.06
C PHE A 45 -1.43 -5.07 -0.75
N GLU A 46 -1.97 -4.50 -1.82
CA GLU A 46 -2.96 -3.45 -1.77
C GLU A 46 -4.19 -3.88 -2.56
N VAL A 47 -5.36 -3.56 -2.02
CA VAL A 47 -6.62 -3.88 -2.66
C VAL A 47 -6.91 -2.86 -3.76
N CYS A 48 -6.33 -3.03 -4.94
CA CYS A 48 -6.60 -2.15 -6.09
C CYS A 48 -7.59 -2.79 -7.07
N TYR A 49 -8.38 -1.97 -7.78
CA TYR A 49 -9.43 -2.43 -8.69
C TYR A 49 -8.92 -3.39 -9.79
N PHE A 50 -7.70 -3.19 -10.29
CA PHE A 50 -7.29 -3.79 -11.56
C PHE A 50 -6.58 -5.15 -11.44
N LYS A 51 -5.94 -5.46 -10.30
CA LYS A 51 -5.06 -6.65 -10.19
C LYS A 51 -5.06 -7.36 -8.84
N TYR A 52 -5.87 -6.93 -7.86
CA TYR A 52 -5.81 -7.51 -6.51
C TYR A 52 -6.01 -9.03 -6.50
N GLN A 53 -6.93 -9.58 -7.31
CA GLN A 53 -7.15 -11.03 -7.37
C GLN A 53 -5.94 -11.80 -7.89
N GLN A 54 -5.25 -11.25 -8.90
CA GLN A 54 -4.05 -11.87 -9.44
C GLN A 54 -2.89 -11.80 -8.43
N HIS A 55 -2.75 -10.67 -7.72
CA HIS A 55 -1.75 -10.50 -6.67
C HIS A 55 -2.01 -11.43 -5.50
N LEU A 56 -3.26 -11.50 -5.02
CA LEU A 56 -3.68 -12.38 -3.94
C LEU A 56 -3.41 -13.85 -4.28
N ARG A 57 -3.78 -14.28 -5.50
CA ARG A 57 -3.48 -15.64 -5.98
C ARG A 57 -1.99 -15.94 -5.95
N LYS A 58 -1.15 -15.05 -6.50
CA LYS A 58 0.32 -15.22 -6.49
C LYS A 58 0.87 -15.32 -5.08
N ILE A 59 0.36 -14.52 -4.14
CA ILE A 59 0.76 -14.59 -2.73
C ILE A 59 0.37 -15.95 -2.14
N LYS A 60 -0.89 -16.38 -2.30
CA LYS A 60 -1.38 -17.69 -1.80
C LYS A 60 -0.58 -18.87 -2.37
N ASP A 61 -0.30 -18.85 -3.67
CA ASP A 61 0.53 -19.86 -4.33
C ASP A 61 1.95 -19.86 -3.77
N SER A 62 2.50 -18.67 -3.50
CA SER A 62 3.83 -18.53 -2.91
C SER A 62 3.90 -19.06 -1.47
N ILE A 63 2.87 -18.79 -0.66
CA ILE A 63 2.75 -19.32 0.71
C ILE A 63 2.64 -20.85 0.67
N THR A 64 1.81 -21.40 -0.22
CA THR A 64 1.61 -22.85 -0.35
C THR A 64 2.93 -23.55 -0.70
N ALA A 65 3.63 -23.04 -1.71
CA ALA A 65 4.91 -23.57 -2.18
C ALA A 65 6.10 -23.23 -1.25
N LEU A 66 5.95 -22.24 -0.36
CA LEU A 66 7.06 -21.56 0.33
C LEU A 66 8.14 -21.06 -0.64
N GLU A 67 7.72 -20.60 -1.82
CA GLU A 67 8.59 -20.10 -2.87
C GLU A 67 7.96 -18.85 -3.51
N PRO A 68 8.68 -17.72 -3.65
CA PRO A 68 8.12 -16.52 -4.26
C PRO A 68 7.77 -16.76 -5.73
N LYS A 69 6.47 -16.73 -6.07
CA LYS A 69 5.96 -16.80 -7.45
C LYS A 69 5.90 -15.45 -8.16
N ALA A 70 6.28 -14.40 -7.45
CA ALA A 70 6.49 -13.06 -7.96
C ALA A 70 7.71 -12.47 -7.26
N ASP A 71 8.44 -11.63 -7.98
CA ASP A 71 9.54 -10.89 -7.42
C ASP A 71 8.99 -9.60 -6.78
N PRO A 72 9.09 -9.43 -5.44
CA PRO A 72 8.60 -8.23 -4.77
C PRO A 72 9.29 -6.96 -5.27
N ASP A 73 10.53 -7.06 -5.76
CA ASP A 73 11.32 -5.93 -6.25
C ASP A 73 10.83 -5.46 -7.63
N LYS A 74 10.05 -6.31 -8.32
CA LYS A 74 9.44 -5.97 -9.62
C LYS A 74 8.04 -5.37 -9.50
N ILE A 75 7.47 -5.38 -8.30
CA ILE A 75 6.16 -4.76 -8.08
C ILE A 75 6.37 -3.24 -8.17
N GLY A 76 5.67 -2.61 -9.12
CA GLY A 76 5.84 -1.19 -9.42
C GLY A 76 6.77 -0.87 -10.59
N GLU A 77 7.39 -1.86 -11.25
CA GLU A 77 8.26 -1.63 -12.44
C GLU A 77 7.51 -0.98 -13.63
N ASN A 78 6.19 -1.12 -13.67
CA ASN A 78 5.34 -0.47 -14.66
C ASN A 78 4.61 0.75 -14.07
N HIS A 79 5.07 1.26 -12.93
CA HIS A 79 4.56 2.48 -12.32
C HIS A 79 5.17 3.70 -13.01
N ILE A 80 4.46 4.84 -12.92
CA ILE A 80 4.80 6.06 -13.65
C ILE A 80 6.20 6.60 -13.35
N GLN A 81 6.80 6.21 -12.22
CA GLN A 81 8.20 6.55 -11.88
C GLN A 81 9.23 6.09 -12.92
N HIS A 82 8.92 5.08 -13.74
CA HIS A 82 9.84 4.54 -14.75
C HIS A 82 9.73 5.24 -16.12
N GLY A 83 9.13 6.44 -16.13
CA GLY A 83 9.22 7.42 -17.21
C GLY A 83 8.41 7.10 -18.47
N GLU A 84 8.75 7.78 -19.57
CA GLU A 84 7.97 7.75 -20.82
C GLU A 84 7.79 6.35 -21.43
N SER A 85 8.68 5.40 -21.11
CA SER A 85 8.60 4.03 -21.59
C SER A 85 7.34 3.28 -21.12
N VAL A 86 6.83 3.64 -19.93
CA VAL A 86 5.57 3.13 -19.37
C VAL A 86 4.39 3.90 -19.98
N LEU A 87 4.50 5.22 -20.12
CA LEU A 87 3.47 6.08 -20.73
C LEU A 87 3.13 5.63 -22.15
N ASN A 88 4.15 5.29 -22.95
CA ASN A 88 3.98 4.92 -24.35
C ASN A 88 3.37 3.51 -24.53
N LYS A 89 3.27 2.72 -23.45
CA LYS A 89 2.67 1.38 -23.45
C LYS A 89 1.27 1.35 -22.81
N ASP A 90 0.84 2.44 -22.18
CA ASP A 90 -0.47 2.52 -21.55
C ASP A 90 -1.56 2.87 -22.57
N THR A 91 -2.55 1.97 -22.70
CA THR A 91 -3.71 2.15 -23.58
C THR A 91 -4.90 2.82 -22.89
N THR A 92 -4.83 3.02 -21.56
CA THR A 92 -5.95 3.55 -20.75
C THR A 92 -5.90 5.07 -20.56
N GLY A 93 -4.75 5.71 -20.82
CA GLY A 93 -4.53 7.14 -20.60
C GLY A 93 -4.31 7.53 -19.13
N LYS A 94 -4.52 6.63 -18.17
CA LYS A 94 -4.37 6.90 -16.74
C LYS A 94 -2.92 7.19 -16.34
N SER A 95 -1.96 6.54 -16.97
CA SER A 95 -0.54 6.76 -16.70
C SER A 95 -0.11 8.17 -17.10
N LEU A 96 -0.67 8.72 -18.19
CA LEU A 96 -0.41 10.09 -18.60
C LEU A 96 -0.98 11.08 -17.58
N ILE A 97 -2.24 10.91 -17.18
CA ILE A 97 -2.86 11.78 -16.17
C ILE A 97 -2.06 11.69 -14.86
N GLY A 98 -1.70 10.49 -14.38
CA GLY A 98 -0.87 10.30 -13.19
C GLY A 98 0.48 11.02 -13.28
N GLN A 99 1.13 10.95 -14.44
CA GLN A 99 2.38 11.65 -14.68
C GLN A 99 2.20 13.17 -14.66
N GLN A 100 1.09 13.71 -15.17
CA GLN A 100 0.80 15.14 -15.10
C GLN A 100 0.70 15.63 -13.65
N TYR A 101 0.09 14.84 -12.75
CA TYR A 101 0.10 15.16 -11.31
C TYR A 101 1.50 15.14 -10.72
N VAL A 102 2.32 14.14 -11.06
CA VAL A 102 3.71 14.07 -10.58
C VAL A 102 4.54 15.26 -11.06
N TRP A 103 4.41 15.66 -12.32
CA TRP A 103 5.09 16.84 -12.85
C TRP A 103 4.65 18.12 -12.13
N ALA A 104 3.34 18.31 -11.94
CA ALA A 104 2.81 19.48 -11.24
C ALA A 104 3.25 19.55 -9.77
N ILE A 105 3.29 18.41 -9.07
CA ILE A 105 3.80 18.33 -7.69
C ILE A 105 5.31 18.66 -7.63
N LYS A 106 6.10 18.12 -8.55
CA LYS A 106 7.54 18.42 -8.65
C LYS A 106 7.80 19.89 -8.99
N GLU A 107 6.98 20.49 -9.87
CA GLU A 107 7.02 21.92 -10.15
C GLU A 107 6.76 22.73 -8.88
N TRP A 108 5.69 22.43 -8.14
CA TRP A 108 5.41 23.11 -6.87
C TRP A 108 6.56 22.95 -5.89
N LEU A 109 7.23 21.80 -5.80
CA LEU A 109 8.38 21.59 -4.92
C LEU A 109 9.65 22.38 -5.32
N ASN A 110 9.71 22.93 -6.55
CA ASN A 110 10.93 23.45 -7.20
C ASN A 110 12.01 22.37 -7.46
N ASP A 111 11.65 21.08 -7.49
CA ASP A 111 12.60 19.95 -7.64
C ASP A 111 12.95 19.70 -9.13
N ASN A 112 13.38 20.75 -9.85
CA ASN A 112 13.66 20.82 -11.30
C ASN A 112 12.43 20.93 -12.22
N PRO A 113 12.04 22.14 -12.66
CA PRO A 113 10.95 22.31 -13.61
C PRO A 113 11.33 22.12 -15.09
N ARG A 114 12.59 21.76 -15.45
CA ARG A 114 13.11 22.01 -16.82
C ARG A 114 13.94 20.93 -17.54
N GLU A 115 14.06 19.70 -17.04
CA GLU A 115 14.61 18.61 -17.88
C GLU A 115 13.54 17.69 -18.49
N GLU A 116 12.27 17.84 -18.11
CA GLU A 116 11.14 17.06 -18.68
C GLU A 116 9.88 17.93 -18.81
N ALA A 117 9.99 19.13 -19.37
CA ALA A 117 8.80 19.80 -19.90
C ALA A 117 8.36 19.07 -21.17
N SER A 118 7.93 17.81 -21.00
CA SER A 118 7.31 17.00 -22.04
C SER A 118 6.15 17.84 -22.61
N ASP A 119 5.98 17.88 -23.92
CA ASP A 119 4.87 18.58 -24.60
C ASP A 119 3.47 18.17 -24.08
N LYS A 120 3.44 17.10 -23.28
CA LYS A 120 2.27 16.52 -22.62
C LYS A 120 1.94 17.14 -21.25
N TYR A 121 2.74 18.08 -20.73
CA TYR A 121 2.48 18.73 -19.45
C TYR A 121 1.22 19.62 -19.49
N ASP A 122 0.30 19.41 -18.55
CA ASP A 122 -0.90 20.23 -18.42
C ASP A 122 -0.65 21.40 -17.46
N LYS A 123 -0.42 22.58 -18.03
CA LYS A 123 -0.22 23.83 -17.27
C LYS A 123 -1.42 24.23 -16.41
N LYS A 124 -2.64 23.87 -16.81
CA LYS A 124 -3.83 24.20 -16.02
C LYS A 124 -3.86 23.37 -14.74
N LEU A 125 -3.52 22.08 -14.84
CA LEU A 125 -3.37 21.23 -13.67
C LEU A 125 -2.25 21.72 -12.76
N GLY A 126 -1.12 22.13 -13.33
CA GLY A 126 -0.01 22.76 -12.60
C GLY A 126 -0.46 23.94 -11.74
N GLN A 127 -1.13 24.91 -12.37
CA GLN A 127 -1.67 26.07 -11.67
C GLN A 127 -2.70 25.67 -10.59
N GLN A 128 -3.58 24.71 -10.90
CA GLN A 128 -4.60 24.25 -9.97
C GLN A 128 -3.99 23.61 -8.71
N ILE A 129 -2.96 22.78 -8.87
CA ILE A 129 -2.23 22.16 -7.74
C ILE A 129 -1.49 23.23 -6.94
N GLN A 130 -0.89 24.23 -7.60
CA GLN A 130 -0.28 25.36 -6.92
C GLN A 130 -1.30 26.14 -6.07
N ASP A 131 -2.49 26.40 -6.61
CA ASP A 131 -3.57 27.09 -5.91
C ASP A 131 -4.07 26.28 -4.70
N TRP A 132 -4.17 24.95 -4.82
CA TRP A 132 -4.58 24.07 -3.73
C TRP A 132 -3.54 23.98 -2.62
N LEU A 133 -2.26 23.81 -2.95
CA LEU A 133 -1.19 23.67 -1.96
C LEU A 133 -0.85 25.01 -1.29
N GLY A 134 -1.00 26.12 -2.02
CA GLY A 134 -0.69 27.46 -1.55
C GLY A 134 0.78 27.64 -1.16
N ASP A 135 1.02 28.47 -0.16
CA ASP A 135 2.37 28.80 0.31
C ASP A 135 3.08 27.62 0.97
N LYS A 136 4.40 27.56 0.73
CA LYS A 136 5.28 26.53 1.29
C LYS A 136 5.52 26.76 2.78
N ASN A 137 5.49 25.66 3.53
CA ASN A 137 6.09 25.56 4.85
C ASN A 137 6.79 24.19 5.00
N PRO A 138 7.64 23.99 6.02
CA PRO A 138 8.38 22.74 6.18
C PRO A 138 7.51 21.48 6.22
N ASP A 139 6.36 21.53 6.89
CA ASP A 139 5.47 20.38 7.04
C ASP A 139 4.72 20.06 5.75
N LYS A 140 4.24 21.08 5.03
CA LYS A 140 3.67 20.92 3.68
C LYS A 140 4.69 20.30 2.73
N ILE A 141 5.91 20.84 2.68
CA ILE A 141 6.97 20.30 1.81
C ILE A 141 7.20 18.82 2.11
N ARG A 142 7.28 18.45 3.39
CA ARG A 142 7.45 17.05 3.81
C ARG A 142 6.27 16.18 3.38
N LEU A 143 5.03 16.60 3.63
CA LEU A 143 3.82 15.86 3.26
C LEU A 143 3.66 15.71 1.75
N VAL A 144 3.97 16.76 0.98
CA VAL A 144 3.99 16.71 -0.49
C VAL A 144 5.07 15.75 -0.98
N ARG A 145 6.26 15.73 -0.36
CA ARG A 145 7.31 14.76 -0.67
C ARG A 145 6.91 13.33 -0.30
N LEU A 146 6.20 13.13 0.81
CA LEU A 146 5.67 11.83 1.21
C LEU A 146 4.65 11.31 0.18
N LEU A 147 3.70 12.17 -0.22
CA LEU A 147 2.73 11.86 -1.26
C LEU A 147 3.44 11.55 -2.59
N LEU A 148 4.42 12.37 -2.99
CA LEU A 148 5.18 12.14 -4.21
C LEU A 148 5.90 10.78 -4.16
N ALA A 149 6.60 10.48 -3.06
CA ALA A 149 7.27 9.20 -2.87
C ALA A 149 6.29 8.02 -2.98
N ARG A 150 5.08 8.15 -2.42
CA ARG A 150 4.05 7.12 -2.54
C ARG A 150 3.53 6.98 -3.97
N LEU A 151 3.22 8.10 -4.64
CA LEU A 151 2.77 8.14 -6.03
C LEU A 151 3.82 7.62 -7.00
N THR A 152 5.10 7.70 -6.65
CA THR A 152 6.19 7.16 -7.46
C THR A 152 6.72 5.85 -6.91
N TRP A 153 6.11 5.22 -5.91
CA TRP A 153 6.61 3.94 -5.34
C TRP A 153 8.07 3.99 -4.83
N ASP A 154 8.55 5.18 -4.43
CA ASP A 154 9.83 5.36 -3.74
C ASP A 154 9.66 5.05 -2.25
N TRP A 155 9.60 3.75 -1.93
CA TRP A 155 9.39 3.27 -0.56
C TRP A 155 10.46 3.74 0.42
N LYS A 156 11.70 3.93 -0.04
CA LYS A 156 12.79 4.38 0.81
C LYS A 156 12.53 5.81 1.30
N SER A 157 12.27 6.74 0.37
CA SER A 157 11.94 8.11 0.73
C SER A 157 10.63 8.18 1.52
N TYR A 158 9.65 7.35 1.16
CA TYR A 158 8.37 7.27 1.87
C TYR A 158 8.57 6.92 3.35
N GLU A 159 9.33 5.86 3.66
CA GLU A 159 9.63 5.45 5.04
C GLU A 159 10.39 6.54 5.82
N GLU A 160 11.36 7.22 5.19
CA GLU A 160 12.14 8.30 5.82
C GLU A 160 11.30 9.57 6.12
N LEU A 161 10.19 9.77 5.41
CA LEU A 161 9.35 10.96 5.52
C LEU A 161 8.17 10.79 6.50
N LEU A 162 7.82 9.56 6.86
CA LEU A 162 6.79 9.27 7.87
C LEU A 162 7.23 9.81 9.24
N ARG A 163 6.32 10.51 9.93
CA ARG A 163 6.59 11.07 11.27
C ARG A 163 5.49 10.78 12.27
N GLY A 164 4.26 10.51 11.81
CA GLY A 164 3.09 10.47 12.66
C GLY A 164 2.85 11.80 13.38
N GLY A 165 2.18 11.75 14.53
CA GLY A 165 1.90 12.94 15.34
C GLY A 165 0.72 13.76 14.80
N GLU A 166 0.91 15.08 14.71
CA GLU A 166 -0.14 16.05 14.37
C GLU A 166 -0.77 15.81 13.00
N PHE A 167 0.02 15.39 12.01
CA PHE A 167 -0.45 15.18 10.63
C PHE A 167 -0.64 13.70 10.25
N LYS A 168 -0.75 12.81 11.24
CA LYS A 168 -0.87 11.36 11.02
C LYS A 168 -2.02 10.99 10.07
N ASP A 169 -3.11 11.74 10.09
CA ASP A 169 -4.30 11.43 9.29
C ASP A 169 -4.10 11.83 7.83
N ILE A 170 -3.34 12.91 7.55
CA ILE A 170 -2.91 13.26 6.19
C ILE A 170 -1.87 12.26 5.67
N GLU A 171 -0.91 11.86 6.51
CA GLU A 171 0.05 10.80 6.16
C GLU A 171 -0.66 9.49 5.82
N PHE A 172 -1.70 9.16 6.59
CA PHE A 172 -2.53 7.98 6.34
C PHE A 172 -3.28 8.08 5.00
N GLN A 173 -3.83 9.24 4.65
CA GLN A 173 -4.44 9.41 3.33
C GLN A 173 -3.41 9.28 2.21
N ALA A 174 -2.24 9.92 2.35
CA ALA A 174 -1.16 9.82 1.39
C ALA A 174 -0.73 8.36 1.19
N ALA A 175 -0.58 7.56 2.27
CA ALA A 175 -0.22 6.14 2.23
C ALA A 175 -1.13 5.30 1.33
N ARG A 176 -2.41 5.67 1.23
CA ARG A 176 -3.46 4.92 0.53
C ARG A 176 -3.68 5.40 -0.90
N MET A 177 -2.91 6.40 -1.34
CA MET A 177 -2.98 6.93 -2.69
C MET A 177 -2.18 6.07 -3.66
N ASP A 178 -2.85 5.65 -4.74
CA ASP A 178 -2.19 5.11 -5.91
C ASP A 178 -2.89 5.60 -7.18
N ILE A 179 -2.11 5.83 -8.24
CA ILE A 179 -2.60 6.25 -9.56
C ILE A 179 -3.40 5.14 -10.25
N CYS A 180 -3.20 3.88 -9.84
CA CYS A 180 -4.01 2.76 -10.33
C CYS A 180 -5.39 2.66 -9.66
N HIS A 181 -5.72 3.54 -8.70
CA HIS A 181 -7.02 3.53 -8.03
C HIS A 181 -8.18 3.86 -8.98
N TYR A 182 -9.40 3.39 -8.70
CA TYR A 182 -10.56 3.67 -9.55
C TYR A 182 -11.09 5.09 -9.36
N ALA A 183 -11.00 5.65 -8.15
CA ALA A 183 -11.35 7.04 -7.81
C ALA A 183 -10.18 8.02 -8.04
N PHE A 184 -9.23 7.62 -8.88
CA PHE A 184 -8.23 8.53 -9.42
C PHE A 184 -8.85 9.28 -10.63
N PRO A 185 -8.69 10.61 -10.71
CA PRO A 185 -7.84 11.46 -9.88
C PRO A 185 -8.50 12.12 -8.66
N GLU A 186 -9.80 11.93 -8.43
CA GLU A 186 -10.59 12.67 -7.44
C GLU A 186 -10.02 12.58 -6.01
N ASN A 187 -9.59 11.39 -5.58
CA ASN A 187 -9.00 11.23 -4.24
C ASN A 187 -7.62 11.88 -4.13
N LEU A 188 -6.85 11.88 -5.22
CA LEU A 188 -5.58 12.60 -5.22
C LEU A 188 -5.80 14.10 -5.04
N ASN A 189 -6.86 14.65 -5.65
CA ASN A 189 -7.24 16.04 -5.44
C ASN A 189 -7.63 16.34 -3.99
N LEU A 190 -8.34 15.42 -3.33
CA LEU A 190 -8.67 15.57 -1.91
C LEU A 190 -7.42 15.59 -1.04
N VAL A 191 -6.48 14.65 -1.25
CA VAL A 191 -5.24 14.60 -0.47
C VAL A 191 -4.37 15.84 -0.69
N ILE A 192 -4.22 16.32 -1.93
CA ILE A 192 -3.47 17.54 -2.23
C ILE A 192 -4.08 18.76 -1.52
N LYS A 193 -5.42 18.88 -1.55
CA LYS A 193 -6.12 19.96 -0.83
C LYS A 193 -5.95 19.85 0.68
N ALA A 194 -6.05 18.64 1.23
CA ALA A 194 -5.84 18.40 2.65
C ALA A 194 -4.42 18.82 3.10
N ILE A 195 -3.40 18.51 2.30
CA ILE A 195 -2.03 19.00 2.55
C ILE A 195 -1.97 20.53 2.45
N GLY A 196 -2.63 21.13 1.45
CA GLY A 196 -2.69 22.59 1.30
C GLY A 196 -3.36 23.31 2.46
N GLN A 197 -4.39 22.70 3.04
CA GLN A 197 -5.12 23.20 4.21
C GLN A 197 -4.49 22.79 5.53
N MET A 198 -3.56 21.82 5.52
CA MET A 198 -2.98 21.17 6.70
C MET A 198 -4.03 20.49 7.60
N GLU A 199 -5.14 20.06 7.01
CA GLU A 199 -6.28 19.47 7.70
C GLU A 199 -6.98 18.48 6.77
N VAL A 200 -7.50 17.39 7.33
CA VAL A 200 -8.28 16.41 6.58
C VAL A 200 -9.73 16.89 6.48
N ASP A 201 -10.32 16.80 5.29
CA ASP A 201 -11.77 16.98 5.12
C ASP A 201 -12.51 15.78 5.76
N GLU A 202 -12.99 15.95 6.99
CA GLU A 202 -13.72 14.92 7.74
C GLU A 202 -15.07 14.56 7.09
N GLU A 203 -15.64 15.45 6.26
CA GLU A 203 -16.92 15.22 5.58
C GLU A 203 -16.76 14.39 4.28
N ARG A 204 -15.53 14.28 3.77
CA ARG A 204 -15.21 13.50 2.56
C ARG A 204 -14.14 12.46 2.88
N GLU A 205 -14.58 11.25 3.22
CA GLU A 205 -13.66 10.13 3.41
C GLU A 205 -12.85 9.89 2.12
N CYS A 206 -11.52 10.05 2.22
CA CYS A 206 -10.61 9.64 1.17
C CYS A 206 -10.75 8.11 0.96
N GLU A 207 -11.28 7.70 -0.18
CA GLU A 207 -11.43 6.28 -0.51
C GLU A 207 -10.05 5.70 -0.85
N GLY A 208 -9.42 5.00 0.07
CA GLY A 208 -8.20 4.27 -0.25
C GLY A 208 -8.48 3.10 -1.20
N CYS A 209 -7.41 2.51 -1.74
CA CYS A 209 -7.44 1.21 -2.41
C CYS A 209 -8.31 0.20 -1.63
N GLY A 210 -9.48 -0.13 -2.19
CA GLY A 210 -10.28 -1.29 -1.80
C GLY A 210 -11.51 -1.06 -0.94
N THR A 211 -11.85 0.18 -0.59
CA THR A 211 -12.91 0.42 0.41
C THR A 211 -14.35 0.50 -0.09
N TYR A 212 -14.60 0.60 -1.41
CA TYR A 212 -15.96 0.96 -1.88
C TYR A 212 -16.58 0.07 -2.97
N ASN A 213 -15.84 -0.89 -3.54
CA ASN A 213 -16.46 -1.88 -4.42
C ASN A 213 -16.96 -3.07 -3.59
N ASN A 214 -18.29 -3.16 -3.42
CA ASN A 214 -18.95 -4.24 -2.67
C ASN A 214 -18.57 -5.64 -3.18
N GLU A 215 -18.31 -5.81 -4.48
CA GLU A 215 -17.88 -7.09 -5.05
C GLU A 215 -16.45 -7.43 -4.62
N ILE A 216 -15.55 -6.44 -4.62
CA ILE A 216 -14.17 -6.60 -4.13
C ILE A 216 -14.18 -6.92 -2.64
N LYS A 217 -14.98 -6.19 -1.87
CA LYS A 217 -15.13 -6.42 -0.42
C LYS A 217 -15.66 -7.82 -0.15
N ALA A 218 -16.75 -8.24 -0.79
CA ALA A 218 -17.32 -9.58 -0.63
C ALA A 218 -16.32 -10.67 -1.06
N CYS A 219 -15.56 -10.46 -2.14
CA CYS A 219 -14.51 -11.37 -2.56
C CYS A 219 -13.42 -11.51 -1.49
N LEU A 220 -12.95 -10.41 -0.92
CA LEU A 220 -11.90 -10.42 0.09
C LEU A 220 -12.37 -10.89 1.47
N GLU A 221 -13.63 -10.64 1.84
CA GLU A 221 -14.25 -11.23 3.03
C GLU A 221 -14.28 -12.76 2.91
N LYS A 222 -14.65 -13.29 1.73
CA LYS A 222 -14.57 -14.73 1.48
C LYS A 222 -13.15 -15.26 1.59
N GLU A 223 -12.19 -14.58 0.97
CA GLU A 223 -10.77 -14.97 1.05
C GLU A 223 -10.24 -14.93 2.48
N PHE A 224 -10.64 -13.93 3.28
CA PHE A 224 -10.31 -13.87 4.71
C PHE A 224 -10.86 -15.08 5.48
N LEU A 225 -12.12 -15.45 5.24
CA LEU A 225 -12.73 -16.65 5.86
C LEU A 225 -11.99 -17.92 5.47
N ASP A 226 -11.65 -18.09 4.18
CA ASP A 226 -10.89 -19.25 3.69
C ASP A 226 -9.50 -19.34 4.33
N LEU A 227 -8.82 -18.20 4.54
CA LEU A 227 -7.54 -18.14 5.25
C LEU A 227 -7.71 -18.55 6.73
N ASN A 228 -8.76 -18.05 7.39
CA ASN A 228 -9.07 -18.41 8.78
C ASN A 228 -9.38 -19.91 8.95
N ASP A 229 -10.13 -20.50 8.02
CA ASP A 229 -10.40 -21.94 8.02
C ASP A 229 -9.11 -22.75 7.81
N THR A 230 -8.19 -22.24 6.98
CA THR A 230 -6.87 -22.85 6.79
C THR A 230 -6.03 -22.77 8.06
N LEU A 231 -6.01 -21.63 8.77
CA LEU A 231 -5.34 -21.49 10.07
C LEU A 231 -5.90 -22.46 11.11
N LYS A 232 -7.23 -22.58 11.17
CA LYS A 232 -7.91 -23.53 12.06
C LYS A 232 -7.53 -24.98 11.76
N SER A 233 -7.44 -25.34 10.48
CA SER A 233 -6.99 -26.67 10.05
C SER A 233 -5.55 -26.94 10.48
N LEU A 234 -4.64 -25.97 10.25
CA LEU A 234 -3.25 -26.08 10.65
C LEU A 234 -3.12 -26.23 12.17
N ARG A 235 -3.80 -25.41 12.98
CA ARG A 235 -3.78 -25.49 14.44
C ARG A 235 -4.13 -26.88 14.99
N ASN A 236 -5.08 -27.55 14.35
CA ASN A 236 -5.54 -28.87 14.80
C ASN A 236 -4.65 -30.03 14.31
N LYS A 237 -3.63 -29.75 13.49
CA LYS A 237 -2.71 -30.75 12.96
C LYS A 237 -1.67 -31.14 14.03
N SER A 238 -1.59 -32.43 14.37
CA SER A 238 -0.55 -32.94 15.26
C SER A 238 0.82 -33.00 14.54
N GLY A 239 1.90 -32.74 15.28
CA GLY A 239 3.27 -32.89 14.76
C GLY A 239 3.65 -31.85 13.69
N GLN A 240 3.23 -30.60 13.85
CA GLN A 240 3.60 -29.52 12.95
C GLN A 240 5.13 -29.38 12.85
N ASN A 241 5.65 -29.30 11.63
CA ASN A 241 7.05 -28.99 11.39
C ASN A 241 7.25 -27.46 11.24
N LYS A 242 8.51 -27.02 11.18
CA LYS A 242 8.86 -25.60 11.02
C LYS A 242 8.20 -24.97 9.77
N ASN A 243 8.09 -25.71 8.66
CA ASN A 243 7.46 -25.21 7.44
C ASN A 243 5.95 -25.02 7.59
N ASP A 244 5.27 -25.89 8.34
CA ASP A 244 3.85 -25.73 8.66
C ASP A 244 3.62 -24.47 9.51
N LEU A 245 4.49 -24.22 10.50
CA LEU A 245 4.45 -23.00 11.31
C LEU A 245 4.74 -21.73 10.49
N ILE A 246 5.71 -21.78 9.57
CA ILE A 246 6.00 -20.67 8.65
C ILE A 246 4.79 -20.37 7.76
N ARG A 247 4.13 -21.41 7.22
CA ARG A 247 2.90 -21.21 6.42
C ARG A 247 1.80 -20.58 7.25
N ALA A 248 1.56 -21.07 8.47
CA ALA A 248 0.56 -20.51 9.35
C ALA A 248 0.85 -19.02 9.64
N TRP A 249 2.10 -18.68 9.95
CA TRP A 249 2.53 -17.29 10.16
C TRP A 249 2.29 -16.40 8.93
N LEU A 250 2.68 -16.85 7.73
CA LEU A 250 2.44 -16.09 6.48
C LEU A 250 0.95 -15.93 6.18
N ILE A 251 0.13 -16.97 6.44
CA ILE A 251 -1.33 -16.91 6.27
C ILE A 251 -1.93 -15.88 7.23
N ALA A 252 -1.51 -15.87 8.50
CA ALA A 252 -1.98 -14.85 9.45
C ALA A 252 -1.55 -13.44 9.06
N CYS A 253 -0.32 -13.27 8.52
CA CYS A 253 0.11 -11.99 7.98
C CYS A 253 -0.80 -11.49 6.84
N LEU A 254 -1.13 -12.37 5.90
CA LEU A 254 -2.04 -12.05 4.79
C LEU A 254 -3.47 -11.78 5.29
N ALA A 255 -3.98 -12.60 6.19
CA ALA A 255 -5.31 -12.43 6.77
C ALA A 255 -5.44 -11.08 7.50
N LYS A 256 -4.42 -10.70 8.29
CA LYS A 256 -4.38 -9.39 8.96
C LYS A 256 -4.32 -8.24 7.96
N THR A 257 -3.52 -8.40 6.91
CA THR A 257 -3.44 -7.41 5.84
C THR A 257 -4.81 -7.18 5.18
N ILE A 258 -5.53 -8.26 4.85
CA ILE A 258 -6.87 -8.16 4.25
C ILE A 258 -7.87 -7.55 5.23
N LYS A 259 -7.88 -8.03 6.48
CA LYS A 259 -8.75 -7.56 7.56
C LYS A 259 -8.71 -6.05 7.71
N GLU A 260 -7.51 -5.47 7.79
CA GLU A 260 -7.36 -4.02 7.94
C GLU A 260 -7.70 -3.24 6.67
N ASN A 261 -7.35 -3.75 5.49
CA ASN A 261 -7.64 -3.08 4.22
C ASN A 261 -9.15 -2.88 3.96
N ILE A 262 -10.00 -3.81 4.42
CA ILE A 262 -11.46 -3.73 4.19
C ILE A 262 -12.29 -3.62 5.49
N LYS A 263 -11.63 -3.39 6.63
CA LYS A 263 -12.22 -3.19 7.97
C LYS A 263 -13.10 -4.38 8.42
N ILE A 264 -12.62 -5.62 8.29
CA ILE A 264 -13.34 -6.82 8.79
C ILE A 264 -13.32 -6.83 10.32
N SER A 265 -14.48 -6.99 10.97
CA SER A 265 -14.59 -7.06 12.43
C SER A 265 -14.23 -8.44 13.01
N ILE A 266 -14.44 -9.51 12.25
CA ILE A 266 -14.19 -10.91 12.64
C ILE A 266 -12.69 -11.11 12.98
N PRO A 267 -12.35 -11.70 14.14
CA PRO A 267 -10.96 -11.91 14.53
C PRO A 267 -10.25 -12.98 13.68
N ILE A 268 -8.93 -12.88 13.60
CA ILE A 268 -8.08 -13.91 13.00
C ILE A 268 -8.04 -15.14 13.93
N ILE A 269 -8.13 -16.33 13.35
CA ILE A 269 -7.97 -17.56 14.13
C ILE A 269 -6.55 -17.64 14.68
N ASP A 270 -6.48 -17.80 16.00
CA ASP A 270 -5.22 -17.91 16.70
C ASP A 270 -4.46 -19.18 16.31
N ILE A 271 -3.14 -19.06 16.14
CA ILE A 271 -2.24 -20.17 15.78
C ILE A 271 -1.61 -20.78 17.04
N GLU A 272 -1.63 -20.05 18.16
CA GLU A 272 -1.12 -20.55 19.44
C GLU A 272 -2.05 -21.62 20.04
N SER A 273 -1.42 -22.62 20.67
CA SER A 273 -2.07 -23.68 21.47
C SER A 273 -2.06 -23.28 22.94
#